data_AF-A0A0W0XWA1-F1
#
_entry.id   AF-A0A0W0XWA1-F1
#
_cell.length_a   1.000
_cell.length_b   1.000
_cell.length_c   1.000
_cell.angle_alpha   90.00
_cell.angle_beta   90.00
_cell.angle_gamma   90.00
#
_symmetry.space_group_name_H-M   'P 1'
#
loop_
_entity.id
_entity.type
_entity.pdbx_description
1 polymer ?
#
loop_
_entity_poly.entity_id
_entity_poly.type
_entity_poly.pdbx_seq_one_letter_code
_entity_poly.pdbx_strand_id
1 'polypeptide(L)'
;MHSPTVEDRIIHLLKYSGAGFKLANDENGTFLKSKLFADEDAAREILAEINSKMQLTFIDVEADPGGSGWYITYNASPVVKNHFASEGIAEERQPKL
;
A
#
# COMPACT_ATOMS: atom_id res chain seq x y z
N MET A 1 13.16 -14.74 23.50
CA MET A 1 12.09 -13.92 22.88
C MET A 1 12.77 -13.05 21.83
N HIS A 2 12.44 -13.20 20.55
CA HIS A 2 12.96 -12.30 19.51
C HIS A 2 12.15 -11.00 19.52
N SER A 3 12.87 -9.87 19.47
CA SER A 3 12.23 -8.57 19.31
C SER A 3 11.75 -8.43 17.86
N PRO A 4 10.55 -7.87 17.63
CA PRO A 4 10.04 -7.69 16.27
C PRO A 4 10.95 -6.75 15.47
N THR A 5 11.25 -7.14 14.23
CA THR A 5 12.09 -6.35 13.32
C THR A 5 11.35 -5.10 12.85
N VAL A 6 12.05 -4.24 12.11
CA VAL A 6 11.41 -3.08 11.46
C VAL A 6 10.38 -3.55 10.43
N GLU A 7 10.69 -4.60 9.66
CA GLU A 7 9.74 -5.18 8.69
C GLU A 7 8.48 -5.70 9.39
N ASP A 8 8.60 -6.41 10.51
CA ASP A 8 7.45 -6.91 11.29
C ASP A 8 6.52 -5.76 11.70
N ARG A 9 7.10 -4.63 12.13
CA ARG A 9 6.34 -3.44 12.52
C ARG A 9 5.64 -2.79 11.33
N ILE A 10 6.29 -2.72 10.17
CA ILE A 10 5.69 -2.18 8.95
C ILE A 10 4.53 -3.07 8.49
N ILE A 11 4.73 -4.39 8.47
CA ILE A 11 3.68 -5.35 8.09
C ILE A 11 2.47 -5.19 9.00
N HIS A 12 2.71 -5.14 10.32
CA HIS A 12 1.65 -4.95 11.29
C HIS A 12 0.92 -3.61 11.07
N LEU A 13 1.67 -2.51 10.94
CA LEU A 13 1.12 -1.18 10.71
C LEU A 13 0.21 -1.13 9.48
N LEU A 14 0.67 -1.65 8.34
CA LEU A 14 -0.07 -1.57 7.08
C LEU A 14 -1.29 -2.51 7.06
N LYS A 15 -1.18 -3.74 7.59
CA LYS A 15 -2.33 -4.66 7.66
C LYS A 15 -3.47 -4.13 8.53
N TYR A 16 -3.13 -3.46 9.62
CA TYR A 16 -4.11 -2.94 10.58
C TYR A 16 -4.39 -1.43 10.44
N SER A 17 -3.92 -0.81 9.35
CA SER A 17 -4.19 0.61 9.04
C SER A 17 -5.62 0.89 8.58
N GLY A 18 -6.41 -0.15 8.27
CA GLY A 18 -7.74 0.02 7.64
C GLY A 18 -7.70 0.43 6.17
N ALA A 19 -6.50 0.72 5.63
CA ALA A 19 -6.28 1.05 4.22
C ALA A 19 -6.40 -0.17 3.30
N GLY A 20 -6.27 -1.39 3.83
CA GLY A 20 -6.41 -2.63 3.04
C GLY A 20 -5.31 -2.79 1.98
N PHE A 21 -4.05 -2.59 2.39
CA PHE A 21 -2.89 -2.76 1.51
C PHE A 21 -2.79 -4.18 0.95
N LYS A 22 -2.51 -4.26 -0.34
CA LYS A 22 -2.31 -5.48 -1.11
C LYS A 22 -1.08 -5.35 -2.00
N LEU A 23 -0.53 -6.47 -2.44
CA LEU A 23 0.54 -6.47 -3.43
C LEU A 23 0.00 -6.02 -4.79
N ALA A 24 0.70 -5.10 -5.44
CA ALA A 24 0.41 -4.61 -6.78
C ALA A 24 1.70 -4.58 -7.62
N ASN A 25 1.55 -4.58 -8.94
CA ASN A 25 2.66 -4.46 -9.88
C ASN A 25 2.27 -3.44 -10.96
N ASP A 26 3.28 -2.77 -11.50
CA ASP A 26 3.20 -1.93 -12.69
C ASP A 26 4.50 -2.05 -13.52
N GLU A 27 4.70 -1.16 -14.48
CA GLU A 27 5.93 -1.09 -15.27
C GLU A 27 7.19 -0.75 -14.47
N ASN A 28 7.04 -0.15 -13.28
CA ASN A 28 8.12 0.25 -12.38
C ASN A 28 8.44 -0.84 -11.33
N GLY A 29 7.59 -1.87 -11.22
CA GLY A 29 7.84 -3.08 -10.44
C GLY A 29 6.75 -3.37 -9.42
N THR A 30 7.10 -4.13 -8.38
CA THR A 30 6.16 -4.54 -7.32
C THR A 30 6.11 -3.48 -6.22
N PHE A 31 4.93 -3.18 -5.68
CA PHE A 31 4.72 -2.28 -4.55
C PHE A 31 3.47 -2.70 -3.74
N LEU A 32 3.21 -2.04 -2.61
CA LEU A 32 1.95 -2.21 -1.88
C LEU A 32 0.99 -1.08 -2.24
N LYS A 33 -0.28 -1.42 -2.48
CA LYS A 33 -1.34 -0.48 -2.85
C LYS A 33 -2.55 -0.71 -1.95
N SER A 34 -3.10 0.36 -1.39
CA SER A 34 -4.32 0.30 -0.57
C SER A 34 -5.57 -0.04 -1.39
N LYS A 35 -6.72 -0.15 -0.73
CA LYS A 35 -8.03 -0.03 -1.39
C LYS A 35 -8.17 1.35 -2.05
N LEU A 36 -9.10 1.45 -3.01
CA LEU A 36 -9.47 2.73 -3.62
C LEU A 36 -10.29 3.56 -2.62
N PHE A 37 -9.91 4.82 -2.45
CA PHE A 37 -10.66 5.83 -1.72
C PHE A 37 -11.36 6.76 -2.71
N ALA A 38 -12.60 7.14 -2.43
CA ALA A 38 -13.34 8.05 -3.29
C ALA A 38 -12.85 9.51 -3.19
N ASP A 39 -12.10 9.83 -2.13
CA ASP A 39 -11.73 11.19 -1.74
C ASP A 39 -10.24 11.22 -1.34
N GLU A 40 -9.50 12.26 -1.76
CA GLU A 40 -8.07 12.40 -1.46
C GLU A 40 -7.84 12.64 0.03
N ASP A 41 -8.65 13.47 0.67
CA ASP A 41 -8.51 13.81 2.08
C ASP A 41 -8.69 12.56 2.94
N ALA A 42 -9.64 11.69 2.60
CA ALA A 42 -9.81 10.40 3.27
C ALA A 42 -8.56 9.50 3.16
N ALA A 43 -7.88 9.50 2.00
CA ALA A 43 -6.62 8.77 1.84
C ALA A 43 -5.48 9.44 2.63
N ARG A 44 -5.42 10.77 2.63
CA ARG A 44 -4.42 11.58 3.36
C ARG A 44 -4.56 11.44 4.88
N GLU A 45 -5.77 11.36 5.41
CA GLU A 45 -6.04 11.12 6.83
C GLU A 45 -5.46 9.77 7.28
N ILE A 46 -5.74 8.71 6.52
CA ILE A 46 -5.18 7.38 6.80
C ILE A 46 -3.65 7.38 6.68
N LEU A 47 -3.10 8.09 5.69
CA LEU A 47 -1.65 8.25 5.55
C LEU A 47 -1.05 8.99 6.76
N ALA A 48 -1.70 10.04 7.25
CA ALA A 48 -1.28 10.78 8.43
C ALA A 48 -1.32 9.88 9.68
N GLU A 49 -2.35 9.05 9.84
CA GLU A 49 -2.41 8.05 10.93
C GLU A 49 -1.26 7.04 10.86
N ILE A 50 -0.92 6.54 9.66
CA ILE A 50 0.23 5.64 9.47
C ILE A 50 1.52 6.35 9.89
N ASN A 51 1.76 7.57 9.38
CA ASN A 51 2.95 8.34 9.66
C ASN A 51 3.08 8.79 11.12
N SER A 52 1.95 8.95 11.83
CA SER A 52 1.95 9.24 13.28
C SER A 52 2.52 8.09 14.12
N LYS A 53 2.43 6.84 13.62
CA LYS A 53 2.93 5.63 14.28
C LYS A 53 4.36 5.29 13.85
N MET A 54 4.65 5.46 12.57
CA MET A 54 5.97 5.26 11.98
C MET A 54 6.07 6.03 10.68
N GLN A 55 7.02 6.95 10.58
CA GLN A 55 7.25 7.70 9.36
C GLN A 55 7.87 6.77 8.30
N LEU A 56 7.14 6.54 7.20
CA LEU A 56 7.61 5.75 6.08
C LEU A 56 8.07 6.71 4.96
N THR A 57 9.24 6.46 4.36
CA THR A 57 9.85 7.38 3.38
C THR A 57 9.27 7.26 1.97
N PHE A 58 8.78 6.08 1.61
CA PHE A 58 8.34 5.76 0.24
C PHE A 58 6.85 5.43 0.19
N ILE A 59 6.05 6.21 0.92
CA ILE A 59 4.59 6.12 0.96
C ILE A 59 3.98 7.43 0.49
N ASP A 60 2.97 7.38 -0.38
CA ASP A 60 2.25 8.58 -0.80
C ASP A 60 0.81 8.25 -1.21
N VAL A 61 0.00 9.30 -1.40
CA VAL A 61 -1.33 9.22 -2.00
C VAL A 61 -1.22 9.51 -3.48
N GLU A 62 -1.74 8.61 -4.30
CA GLU A 62 -1.71 8.68 -5.76
C GLU A 62 -3.12 8.59 -6.34
N ALA A 63 -3.41 9.37 -7.38
CA ALA A 63 -4.66 9.28 -8.11
C ALA A 63 -4.74 7.97 -8.89
N ASP A 64 -5.93 7.37 -8.95
CA ASP A 64 -6.21 6.25 -9.84
C ASP A 64 -6.07 6.70 -11.31
N PRO A 65 -5.30 5.99 -12.16
CA PRO A 65 -5.15 6.35 -13.57
C PRO A 65 -6.47 6.37 -14.35
N GLY A 66 -7.48 5.64 -13.89
CA GLY A 66 -8.84 5.66 -14.42
C GLY A 66 -9.72 6.80 -13.90
N GLY A 67 -9.16 7.71 -13.09
CA GLY A 67 -9.84 8.89 -12.55
C GLY A 67 -10.92 8.58 -11.51
N SER A 68 -10.94 7.35 -10.98
CA SER A 68 -12.04 6.87 -10.13
C SER A 68 -11.81 7.06 -8.62
N GLY A 69 -10.68 7.65 -8.22
CA GLY A 69 -10.36 7.93 -6.82
C GLY A 69 -8.87 7.97 -6.54
N TRP A 70 -8.48 7.59 -5.33
CA TRP A 70 -7.13 7.71 -4.79
C TRP A 70 -6.68 6.43 -4.07
N TYR A 71 -5.38 6.14 -4.13
CA TYR A 71 -4.76 5.05 -3.37
C TYR A 71 -3.64 5.59 -2.50
N ILE A 72 -3.25 4.82 -1.50
CA ILE A 72 -1.98 4.96 -0.82
C ILE A 72 -1.05 3.88 -1.38
N THR A 73 0.11 4.28 -1.88
CA THR A 73 1.14 3.38 -2.42
C THR A 73 2.33 3.35 -1.48
N TYR A 74 2.97 2.19 -1.32
CA TYR A 74 4.18 2.04 -0.53
C TYR A 74 5.19 1.12 -1.20
N ASN A 75 6.38 1.65 -1.53
CA ASN A 75 7.46 0.85 -2.11
C ASN A 75 8.29 0.17 -1.00
N ALA A 76 7.88 -1.05 -0.64
CA ALA A 76 8.48 -1.80 0.46
C ALA A 76 9.69 -2.68 0.06
N SER A 77 10.41 -3.21 1.06
CA SER A 77 11.42 -4.25 0.84
C SER A 77 10.79 -5.57 0.36
N PRO A 78 11.58 -6.49 -0.26
CA PRO A 78 11.07 -7.79 -0.71
C PRO A 78 10.44 -8.62 0.41
N VAL A 79 10.97 -8.56 1.63
CA VAL A 79 10.42 -9.27 2.78
C VAL A 79 8.98 -8.82 3.04
N VAL A 80 8.77 -7.52 3.19
CA VAL A 80 7.43 -6.95 3.40
C VAL A 80 6.50 -7.35 2.25
N LYS A 81 6.94 -7.22 0.99
CA LYS A 81 6.16 -7.62 -0.20
C LYS A 81 5.71 -9.09 -0.14
N ASN A 82 6.60 -10.00 0.24
CA ASN A 82 6.29 -11.44 0.35
C ASN A 82 5.20 -11.72 1.39
N HIS A 83 5.09 -10.92 2.45
CA HIS A 83 4.02 -11.07 3.46
C HIS A 83 2.62 -10.68 2.95
N PHE A 84 2.54 -9.96 1.82
CA PHE A 84 1.28 -9.58 1.16
C PHE A 84 1.02 -10.38 -0.12
N ALA A 85 1.89 -11.33 -0.48
CA ALA A 85 1.81 -12.06 -1.75
C ALA A 85 0.51 -12.87 -1.92
N SER A 86 -0.07 -13.39 -0.83
CA SER A 86 -1.37 -14.09 -0.86
C SER A 86 -2.57 -13.17 -1.06
N GLU A 87 -2.38 -11.86 -0.90
CA GLU A 87 -3.44 -10.85 -0.98
C GLU A 87 -3.35 -10.01 -2.27
N GLY A 88 -2.46 -10.40 -3.19
CA GLY A 88 -2.15 -9.64 -4.39
C GLY A 88 -3.39 -9.29 -5.22
N ILE A 89 -3.38 -8.07 -5.74
CA ILE A 89 -4.28 -7.68 -6.81
C ILE A 89 -3.74 -8.38 -8.06
N ALA A 90 -4.47 -9.38 -8.57
CA ALA A 90 -4.24 -9.82 -9.94
C ALA A 90 -4.51 -8.57 -10.80
N GLU A 91 -3.47 -8.02 -11.44
CA GLU A 91 -3.68 -7.04 -12.50
C GLU A 91 -4.60 -7.71 -13.52
N GLU A 92 -5.90 -7.39 -13.47
CA GLU A 92 -6.75 -7.51 -14.64
C GLU A 92 -6.11 -6.59 -15.67
N ARG A 93 -5.28 -7.18 -16.52
CA ARG A 93 -4.75 -6.57 -17.73
C ARG A 93 -5.94 -5.96 -18.44
N GLN A 94 -6.10 -4.64 -18.35
CA GLN A 94 -7.08 -3.92 -19.16
C GLN A 94 -6.81 -4.34 -20.60
N PRO A 95 -7.79 -4.89 -21.33
CA PRO A 95 -7.61 -5.20 -22.74
C PRO A 95 -7.31 -3.88 -23.44
N LYS A 96 -6.13 -3.77 -24.04
CA LYS A 96 -5.87 -2.73 -25.04
C LYS A 96 -6.89 -2.95 -26.16
N LEU A 97 -7.80 -1.99 -26.32
CA LEU A 97 -8.69 -1.85 -27.47
C LEU A 97 -7.88 -1.74 -28.77
#